data_AF-A0A8H5KI52-F1
#
_entry.id   AF-A0A8H5KI52-F1
#
_cell.length_a   1.000
_cell.length_b   1.000
_cell.length_c   1.000
_cell.angle_alpha   90.00
_cell.angle_beta   90.00
_cell.angle_gamma   90.00
#
_symmetry.space_group_name_H-M   'P 1'
#
loop_
_entity.id
_entity.type
_entity.pdbx_description
1 polymer ?
#
loop_
_entity_poly.entity_id
_entity_poly.type
_entity_poly.pdbx_seq_one_letter_code
_entity_poly.pdbx_strand_id
1 'polypeptide(L)'
;MSFLLSQPTPGLSLGSFTAAHFLCTATLGFTTKDQAWIRRAASILIFLLTFIGDRTASAVSDNASIRCLLVTFSWVQAFNSNSLLCLSKVEYKTLKEEGQQNITPKSVFVGSDTSGDGSFFSHLTWALAMQWNLRRVKTSRPARNIPPFSSKDPSYIPSRVQFLLTRVGVIVVSVAYMSIIGLQPEPTRESLSGNKVRFFSRLNDVTTYELLQRAISTVTWLSGIGTTSEICYNLIAVVLVGLGLSEPVMWPSWFGSFTEAYSVRRWWG
;
A
#
# COMPACT_ATOMS: atom_id res chain seq x y z
N MET A 1 -10.46 20.87 20.65
CA MET A 1 -10.93 19.61 20.02
C MET A 1 -10.18 18.42 20.64
N SER A 2 -10.11 18.35 21.97
CA SER A 2 -9.26 17.39 22.72
C SER A 2 -10.09 16.43 23.58
N PHE A 3 -11.38 16.29 23.28
CA PHE A 3 -12.35 15.70 24.22
C PHE A 3 -13.06 14.42 23.72
N LEU A 4 -12.71 13.87 22.54
CA LEU A 4 -13.46 12.75 21.95
C LEU A 4 -12.81 11.37 22.04
N LEU A 5 -11.62 11.21 22.64
CA LEU A 5 -10.97 9.91 22.76
C LEU A 5 -10.39 9.74 24.16
N SER A 6 -11.24 9.42 25.13
CA SER A 6 -10.85 9.35 26.54
C SER A 6 -9.89 8.21 26.89
N GLN A 7 -9.72 7.21 26.03
CA GLN A 7 -8.54 6.35 25.93
C GLN A 7 -8.52 5.75 24.52
N PRO A 8 -7.40 5.83 23.76
CA PRO A 8 -7.31 5.12 22.49
C PRO A 8 -7.36 3.61 22.77
N THR A 9 -8.28 2.89 22.14
CA THR A 9 -8.37 1.43 22.26
C THR A 9 -7.89 0.76 20.97
N PRO A 10 -7.30 -0.45 21.05
CA PRO A 10 -6.92 -1.20 19.85
C PRO A 10 -8.11 -1.41 18.90
N GLY A 11 -9.30 -1.67 19.47
CA GLY A 11 -10.53 -1.87 18.73
C GLY A 11 -10.96 -0.64 17.92
N LEU A 12 -10.78 0.57 18.45
CA LEU A 12 -11.07 1.79 17.71
C LEU A 12 -10.09 1.98 16.54
N SER A 13 -8.81 1.71 16.75
CA SER A 13 -7.80 1.88 15.69
C SER A 13 -8.01 0.89 14.55
N LEU A 14 -8.02 -0.41 14.87
CA LEU A 14 -8.22 -1.48 13.89
C LEU A 14 -9.62 -1.42 13.26
N GLY A 15 -10.64 -1.08 14.04
CA GLY A 15 -12.00 -0.87 13.56
C GLY A 15 -12.07 0.27 12.55
N SER A 16 -11.37 1.38 12.79
CA SER A 16 -11.34 2.52 11.87
C SER A 16 -10.67 2.17 10.53
N PHE A 17 -9.52 1.48 10.55
CA PHE A 17 -8.89 1.01 9.32
C PHE A 17 -9.76 0.01 8.56
N THR A 18 -10.35 -0.97 9.27
CA THR A 18 -11.24 -1.97 8.66
C THR A 18 -12.49 -1.32 8.05
N ALA A 19 -13.09 -0.35 8.74
CA ALA A 19 -14.23 0.42 8.23
C ALA A 19 -13.86 1.22 6.97
N ALA A 20 -12.67 1.83 6.93
CA ALA A 20 -12.19 2.54 5.74
C ALA A 20 -12.07 1.60 4.52
N HIS A 21 -11.52 0.40 4.75
CA HIS A 21 -11.41 -0.63 3.70
C HIS A 21 -12.79 -1.10 3.22
N PHE A 22 -13.69 -1.44 4.14
CA PHE A 22 -15.04 -1.88 3.81
C PHE A 22 -15.82 -0.81 3.05
N LEU A 23 -15.74 0.45 3.50
CA LEU A 23 -16.40 1.58 2.86
C LEU A 23 -15.90 1.78 1.43
N CYS A 24 -14.58 1.66 1.18
CA CYS A 24 -14.02 1.68 -0.17
C CYS A 24 -14.61 0.57 -1.03
N THR A 25 -14.54 -0.68 -0.54
CA THR A 25 -15.02 -1.86 -1.28
C THR A 25 -16.51 -1.72 -1.61
N ALA A 26 -17.34 -1.40 -0.62
CA ALA A 26 -18.78 -1.25 -0.80
C ALA A 26 -19.13 -0.11 -1.77
N THR A 27 -18.49 1.05 -1.61
CA THR A 27 -18.72 2.19 -2.52
C THR A 27 -18.30 1.83 -3.94
N LEU A 28 -17.13 1.21 -4.11
CA LEU A 28 -16.61 0.86 -5.44
C LEU A 28 -17.48 -0.18 -6.13
N GLY A 29 -17.90 -1.22 -5.42
CA GLY A 29 -18.70 -2.33 -5.96
C GLY A 29 -20.13 -1.94 -6.35
N PHE A 30 -20.74 -0.99 -5.64
CA PHE A 30 -22.17 -0.72 -5.76
C PHE A 30 -22.54 0.69 -6.24
N THR A 31 -21.56 1.55 -6.56
CA THR A 31 -21.83 2.86 -7.15
C THR A 31 -21.32 2.96 -8.57
N THR A 32 -21.98 3.78 -9.40
CA THR A 32 -21.56 4.06 -10.79
C THR A 32 -20.75 5.35 -10.87
N LYS A 33 -20.10 5.60 -12.03
CA LYS A 33 -19.36 6.86 -12.28
C LYS A 33 -20.22 8.13 -12.18
N ASP A 34 -21.53 8.00 -12.39
CA ASP A 34 -22.50 9.11 -12.36
C ASP A 34 -22.84 9.53 -10.93
N GLN A 35 -22.67 8.63 -9.96
CA GLN A 35 -22.83 8.89 -8.52
C GLN A 35 -21.57 9.50 -7.90
N ALA A 36 -20.99 10.49 -8.58
CA ALA A 36 -19.71 11.10 -8.18
C ALA A 36 -19.74 11.76 -6.79
N TRP A 37 -20.89 12.27 -6.36
CA TRP A 37 -21.04 12.89 -5.05
C TRP A 37 -20.94 11.86 -3.91
N ILE A 38 -21.55 10.67 -4.07
CA ILE A 38 -21.46 9.55 -3.11
C ILE A 38 -20.00 9.11 -2.98
N ARG A 39 -19.33 8.92 -4.12
CA ARG A 39 -17.92 8.51 -4.17
C ARG A 39 -16.98 9.52 -3.49
N ARG A 40 -17.23 10.82 -3.67
CA ARG A 40 -16.47 11.88 -2.98
C ARG A 40 -16.74 11.89 -1.48
N ALA A 41 -17.99 11.77 -1.05
CA ALA A 41 -18.35 11.71 0.36
C ALA A 41 -17.72 10.48 1.04
N ALA A 42 -17.79 9.31 0.40
CA ALA A 42 -17.13 8.09 0.85
C ALA A 42 -15.61 8.29 0.95
N SER A 43 -14.98 8.94 -0.05
CA SER A 43 -13.55 9.23 0.02
C SER A 43 -13.16 10.12 1.19
N ILE A 44 -13.96 11.16 1.51
CA ILE A 44 -13.71 12.01 2.69
C ILE A 44 -13.81 11.17 3.96
N LEU A 45 -14.83 10.33 4.07
CA LEU A 45 -15.03 9.46 5.24
C LEU A 45 -13.90 8.42 5.38
N ILE A 46 -13.39 7.86 4.28
CA ILE A 46 -12.21 6.98 4.27
C ILE A 46 -10.99 7.69 4.86
N PHE A 47 -10.73 8.95 4.46
CA PHE A 47 -9.62 9.73 5.02
C PHE A 47 -9.83 10.03 6.51
N LEU A 48 -11.06 10.36 6.94
CA LEU A 48 -11.38 10.59 8.34
C LEU A 48 -11.17 9.33 9.18
N LEU A 49 -11.64 8.17 8.72
CA LEU A 49 -11.45 6.88 9.39
C LEU A 49 -9.96 6.50 9.46
N THR A 50 -9.22 6.69 8.38
CA THR A 50 -7.77 6.44 8.35
C THR A 50 -7.03 7.35 9.33
N PHE A 51 -7.42 8.63 9.40
CA PHE A 51 -6.86 9.58 10.35
C PHE A 51 -7.17 9.19 11.80
N ILE A 52 -8.41 8.79 12.12
CA ILE A 52 -8.76 8.31 13.46
C ILE A 52 -7.94 7.06 13.82
N GLY A 53 -7.82 6.12 12.88
CA GLY A 53 -7.01 4.91 13.04
C GLY A 53 -5.55 5.24 13.36
N ASP A 54 -4.96 6.18 12.64
CA ASP A 54 -3.59 6.68 12.86
C ASP A 54 -3.43 7.34 14.23
N ARG A 55 -4.33 8.26 14.60
CA ARG A 55 -4.32 8.94 15.92
C ARG A 55 -4.45 7.97 17.10
N THR A 56 -4.99 6.79 16.87
CA THR A 56 -5.22 5.75 17.88
C THR A 56 -4.30 4.54 17.73
N ALA A 57 -3.41 4.53 16.73
CA ALA A 57 -2.54 3.38 16.43
C ALA A 57 -1.58 3.03 17.56
N SER A 58 -1.25 3.98 18.44
CA SER A 58 -0.46 3.72 19.65
C SER A 58 -1.11 2.69 20.58
N ALA A 59 -2.43 2.54 20.54
CA ALA A 59 -3.13 1.55 21.35
C ALA A 59 -3.01 0.11 20.82
N VAL A 60 -2.55 -0.08 19.57
CA VAL A 60 -2.48 -1.41 18.94
C VAL A 60 -1.21 -2.17 19.34
N SER A 61 -0.09 -1.46 19.48
CA SER A 61 1.19 -2.07 19.84
C SER A 61 2.15 -1.02 20.38
N ASP A 62 2.90 -1.36 21.42
CA ASP A 62 4.01 -0.53 21.90
C ASP A 62 5.20 -0.52 20.91
N ASN A 63 5.24 -1.48 19.98
CA ASN A 63 6.28 -1.56 18.97
C ASN A 63 6.05 -0.51 17.87
N ALA A 64 6.93 0.48 17.82
CA ALA A 64 6.89 1.56 16.83
C ALA A 64 6.90 1.06 15.38
N SER A 65 7.57 -0.05 15.09
CA SER A 65 7.65 -0.63 13.75
C SER A 65 6.31 -1.23 13.31
N ILE A 66 5.62 -1.95 14.20
CA ILE A 66 4.28 -2.51 13.94
C ILE A 66 3.29 -1.38 13.68
N ARG A 67 3.35 -0.31 14.48
CA ARG A 67 2.53 0.89 14.26
C ARG A 67 2.84 1.55 12.92
N CYS A 68 4.11 1.69 12.58
CA CYS A 68 4.54 2.27 11.31
C CYS A 68 4.04 1.46 10.11
N LEU A 69 4.12 0.13 10.17
CA LEU A 69 3.55 -0.79 9.18
C LEU A 69 2.06 -0.56 8.99
N LEU A 70 1.30 -0.60 10.09
CA LEU A 70 -0.14 -0.44 10.06
C LEU A 70 -0.56 0.92 9.47
N VAL A 71 0.03 2.01 9.97
CA VAL A 71 -0.32 3.38 9.55
C VAL A 71 0.08 3.64 8.10
N THR A 72 1.32 3.32 7.72
CA THR A 72 1.85 3.58 6.37
C THR A 72 0.98 2.92 5.31
N PHE A 73 0.69 1.63 5.50
CA PHE A 73 -0.07 0.88 4.53
C PHE A 73 -1.54 1.29 4.47
N SER A 74 -2.12 1.68 5.61
CA SER A 74 -3.49 2.22 5.66
C SER A 74 -3.62 3.53 4.88
N TRP A 75 -2.62 4.42 4.98
CA TRP A 75 -2.59 5.65 4.18
C TRP A 75 -2.40 5.38 2.69
N VAL A 76 -1.51 4.45 2.30
CA VAL A 76 -1.38 4.01 0.90
C VAL A 76 -2.74 3.54 0.35
N GLN A 77 -3.48 2.78 1.15
CA GLN A 77 -4.80 2.28 0.76
C GLN A 77 -5.85 3.39 0.71
N ALA A 78 -5.84 4.36 1.62
CA ALA A 78 -6.74 5.52 1.55
C ALA A 78 -6.53 6.34 0.27
N PHE A 79 -5.27 6.57 -0.12
CA PHE A 79 -4.95 7.24 -1.39
C PHE A 79 -5.36 6.42 -2.61
N ASN A 80 -5.16 5.10 -2.57
CA ASN A 80 -5.64 4.21 -3.63
C ASN A 80 -7.17 4.26 -3.76
N SER A 81 -7.89 4.20 -2.64
CA SER A 81 -9.35 4.35 -2.60
C SER A 81 -9.82 5.67 -3.21
N ASN A 82 -9.19 6.78 -2.84
CA ASN A 82 -9.49 8.08 -3.44
C ASN A 82 -9.26 8.08 -4.95
N SER A 83 -8.15 7.51 -5.40
CA SER A 83 -7.85 7.39 -6.83
C SER A 83 -8.92 6.59 -7.57
N LEU A 84 -9.31 5.42 -7.04
CA LEU A 84 -10.33 4.55 -7.61
C LEU A 84 -11.70 5.23 -7.69
N LEU A 85 -12.15 5.82 -6.58
CA LEU A 85 -13.47 6.43 -6.43
C LEU A 85 -13.60 7.76 -7.19
N CYS A 86 -12.61 8.66 -7.05
CA CYS A 86 -12.72 10.04 -7.48
C CYS A 86 -12.02 10.34 -8.81
N LEU A 87 -10.84 9.75 -9.05
CA LEU A 87 -9.99 10.11 -10.19
C LEU A 87 -10.24 9.22 -11.40
N SER A 88 -10.07 7.91 -11.24
CA SER A 88 -10.29 6.96 -12.34
C SER A 88 -11.75 6.64 -12.60
N LYS A 89 -12.61 6.89 -11.62
CA LYS A 89 -14.04 6.60 -11.67
C LYS A 89 -14.31 5.17 -12.19
N VAL A 90 -13.56 4.21 -11.66
CA VAL A 90 -13.67 2.80 -12.08
C VAL A 90 -15.07 2.29 -11.75
N GLU A 91 -15.67 1.51 -12.63
CA GLU A 91 -16.99 0.92 -12.45
C GLU A 91 -16.97 -0.55 -12.90
N TYR A 92 -17.78 -1.38 -12.24
CA TYR A 92 -17.91 -2.80 -12.54
C TYR A 92 -18.29 -3.09 -14.00
N LYS A 93 -19.27 -2.34 -14.54
CA LYS A 93 -19.77 -2.52 -15.91
C LYS A 93 -18.74 -2.19 -16.98
N THR A 94 -17.97 -1.12 -16.81
CA THR A 94 -16.98 -0.68 -17.80
C THR A 94 -15.90 -1.74 -18.05
N LEU A 95 -15.50 -2.50 -17.01
CA LEU A 95 -14.53 -3.58 -17.17
C LEU A 95 -15.12 -4.86 -17.78
N LYS A 96 -16.42 -5.11 -17.58
CA LYS A 96 -17.13 -6.22 -18.23
C LYS A 96 -17.23 -6.00 -19.74
N GLU A 97 -17.47 -4.76 -20.16
CA GLU A 97 -17.50 -4.34 -21.57
C GLU A 97 -16.08 -4.33 -22.19
N GLU A 98 -15.08 -3.82 -21.48
CA GLU A 98 -13.68 -3.86 -21.92
C GLU A 98 -13.11 -5.30 -22.00
N GLY A 99 -13.56 -6.20 -21.12
CA GLY A 99 -13.17 -7.61 -21.09
C GLY A 99 -13.86 -8.48 -22.15
N GLN A 100 -14.90 -7.99 -22.83
CA GLN A 100 -15.48 -8.65 -24.00
C GLN A 100 -14.70 -8.37 -25.30
N GLN A 101 -13.93 -7.27 -25.35
CA GLN A 101 -13.17 -6.88 -26.54
C GLN A 101 -11.69 -7.30 -26.51
N ASN A 102 -11.17 -7.74 -25.35
CA ASN A 102 -9.80 -8.25 -25.21
C ASN A 102 -9.79 -9.48 -24.29
N ILE A 103 -8.87 -10.42 -24.55
CA ILE A 103 -8.68 -11.69 -23.82
C ILE A 103 -8.70 -11.44 -22.30
N THR A 104 -9.85 -11.78 -21.71
CA THR A 104 -10.25 -11.82 -20.30
C THR A 104 -9.32 -11.17 -19.24
N PRO A 105 -9.78 -10.11 -18.55
CA PRO A 105 -9.16 -9.70 -17.29
C PRO A 105 -9.50 -10.73 -16.22
N LYS A 106 -8.62 -11.70 -16.00
CA LYS A 106 -8.64 -12.47 -14.75
C LYS A 106 -8.43 -11.47 -13.63
N SER A 107 -9.46 -11.23 -12.82
CA SER A 107 -9.35 -10.32 -11.69
C SER A 107 -8.29 -10.84 -10.71
N VAL A 108 -7.91 -10.00 -9.74
CA VAL A 108 -7.07 -10.45 -8.62
C VAL A 108 -7.71 -11.64 -7.89
N PHE A 109 -9.02 -11.88 -8.04
CA PHE A 109 -9.74 -13.04 -7.50
C PHE A 109 -10.09 -14.10 -8.59
N VAL A 110 -9.51 -15.30 -8.52
CA VAL A 110 -9.83 -16.47 -9.34
C VAL A 110 -11.29 -16.84 -9.11
N GLY A 111 -12.10 -16.87 -10.17
CA GLY A 111 -13.53 -17.18 -10.10
C GLY A 111 -14.46 -15.97 -10.15
N SER A 112 -13.95 -14.75 -10.39
CA SER A 112 -14.79 -13.61 -10.75
C SER A 112 -15.25 -13.72 -12.22
N ASP A 113 -15.99 -14.77 -12.56
CA ASP A 113 -16.58 -14.89 -13.89
C ASP A 113 -17.61 -13.75 -14.06
N THR A 114 -17.25 -12.77 -14.89
CA THR A 114 -18.10 -11.62 -15.22
C THR A 114 -19.28 -12.00 -16.12
N SER A 115 -19.50 -13.29 -16.39
CA SER A 115 -20.42 -13.83 -17.39
C SER A 115 -21.87 -14.00 -16.93
N GLY A 116 -22.19 -13.79 -15.64
CA GLY A 116 -23.57 -13.83 -15.13
C GLY A 116 -24.11 -12.46 -14.74
N ASP A 117 -25.44 -12.31 -14.71
CA ASP A 117 -26.12 -11.15 -14.13
C ASP A 117 -25.66 -10.96 -12.68
N GLY A 118 -25.25 -9.73 -12.33
CA GLY A 118 -24.24 -9.49 -11.30
C GLY A 118 -24.70 -9.80 -9.87
N SER A 119 -24.48 -11.03 -9.41
CA SER A 119 -24.64 -11.41 -8.00
C SER A 119 -23.93 -10.40 -7.08
N PHE A 120 -24.53 -10.10 -5.93
CA PHE A 120 -23.94 -9.23 -4.90
C PHE A 120 -22.47 -9.58 -4.61
N PHE A 121 -22.15 -10.88 -4.55
CA PHE A 121 -20.80 -11.38 -4.32
C PHE A 121 -19.83 -11.07 -5.47
N SER A 122 -20.30 -11.02 -6.72
CA SER A 122 -19.45 -10.67 -7.88
C SER A 122 -18.97 -9.22 -7.82
N HIS A 123 -19.86 -8.29 -7.46
CA HIS A 123 -19.52 -6.88 -7.23
C HIS A 123 -18.54 -6.72 -6.08
N LEU A 124 -18.77 -7.43 -4.97
CA LEU A 124 -17.91 -7.37 -3.78
C LEU A 124 -16.51 -7.92 -4.06
N THR A 125 -16.42 -9.12 -4.64
CA THR A 125 -15.13 -9.76 -4.98
C THR A 125 -14.35 -8.94 -5.99
N TRP A 126 -15.00 -8.38 -7.01
CA TRP A 126 -14.36 -7.46 -7.95
C TRP A 126 -13.86 -6.18 -7.27
N ALA A 127 -14.65 -5.56 -6.39
CA ALA A 127 -14.26 -4.33 -5.72
C ALA A 127 -13.07 -4.57 -4.78
N LEU A 128 -13.06 -5.68 -4.06
CA LEU A 128 -11.90 -6.15 -3.29
C LEU A 128 -10.70 -6.36 -4.22
N ALA A 129 -10.88 -7.03 -5.35
CA ALA A 129 -9.83 -7.27 -6.35
C ALA A 129 -9.17 -5.95 -6.75
N MET A 130 -9.99 -4.96 -7.09
CA MET A 130 -9.56 -3.67 -7.60
C MET A 130 -8.84 -2.85 -6.53
N GLN A 131 -9.32 -2.90 -5.29
CA GLN A 131 -8.68 -2.21 -4.17
C GLN A 131 -7.28 -2.77 -3.86
N TRP A 132 -7.05 -4.07 -4.09
CA TRP A 132 -5.73 -4.69 -3.92
C TRP A 132 -4.88 -4.65 -5.21
N ASN A 133 -5.46 -4.28 -6.35
CA ASN A 133 -4.76 -4.10 -7.62
C ASN A 133 -4.15 -2.69 -7.76
N LEU A 134 -3.18 -2.38 -6.89
CA LEU A 134 -2.56 -1.05 -6.78
C LEU A 134 -1.93 -0.54 -8.09
N ARG A 135 -1.50 -1.46 -8.97
CA ARG A 135 -0.93 -1.16 -10.30
C ARG A 135 -1.93 -1.28 -11.45
N ARG A 136 -3.19 -1.61 -11.16
CA ARG A 136 -4.27 -1.77 -12.14
C ARG A 136 -3.89 -2.74 -13.27
N VAL A 137 -3.17 -3.80 -12.91
CA VAL A 137 -2.74 -4.85 -13.83
C VAL A 137 -3.98 -5.49 -14.47
N LYS A 138 -3.91 -5.78 -15.78
CA LYS A 138 -5.02 -6.32 -16.58
C LYS A 138 -6.32 -5.48 -16.50
N THR A 139 -6.20 -4.15 -16.42
CA THR A 139 -7.33 -3.23 -16.62
C THR A 139 -7.11 -2.42 -17.90
N SER A 140 -8.09 -1.64 -18.37
CA SER A 140 -7.90 -0.75 -19.53
C SER A 140 -6.85 0.34 -19.34
N ARG A 141 -6.53 0.67 -18.09
CA ARG A 141 -5.59 1.73 -17.73
C ARG A 141 -4.58 1.23 -16.70
N PRO A 142 -3.69 0.29 -17.09
CA PRO A 142 -2.63 -0.17 -16.20
C PRO A 142 -1.65 0.95 -15.90
N ALA A 143 -0.94 0.83 -14.77
CA ALA A 143 0.22 1.68 -14.53
C ALA A 143 1.21 1.55 -15.70
N ARG A 144 1.75 2.67 -16.19
CA ARG A 144 2.54 2.69 -17.44
C ARG A 144 3.83 1.87 -17.39
N ASN A 145 4.40 1.69 -16.21
CA ASN A 145 5.72 1.11 -16.04
C ASN A 145 5.67 -0.02 -14.99
N ILE A 146 4.90 -1.06 -15.28
CA ILE A 146 4.87 -2.23 -14.40
C ILE A 146 6.23 -2.96 -14.49
N PRO A 147 6.95 -3.16 -13.37
CA PRO A 147 8.22 -3.86 -13.41
C PRO A 147 8.00 -5.33 -13.81
N PRO A 148 8.78 -5.85 -14.79
CA PRO A 148 8.70 -7.26 -15.18
C PRO A 148 9.24 -8.16 -14.07
N PHE A 149 8.82 -9.44 -14.05
CA PHE A 149 9.36 -10.43 -13.11
C PHE A 149 10.81 -10.80 -13.41
N SER A 150 11.25 -10.65 -14.66
CA SER A 150 12.62 -10.88 -15.09
C SER A 150 13.07 -9.75 -16.00
N SER A 151 14.25 -9.19 -15.73
CA SER A 151 14.86 -8.19 -16.62
C SER A 151 15.34 -8.80 -17.95
N LYS A 152 15.59 -10.12 -17.97
CA LYS A 152 16.06 -10.83 -19.18
C LYS A 152 14.91 -11.22 -20.10
N ASP A 153 13.77 -11.58 -19.52
CA ASP A 153 12.55 -11.96 -20.23
C ASP A 153 11.36 -11.20 -19.63
N PRO A 154 10.96 -10.06 -20.24
CA PRO A 154 9.83 -9.27 -19.76
C PRO A 154 8.48 -10.00 -19.80
N SER A 155 8.36 -11.08 -20.60
CA SER A 155 7.13 -11.88 -20.71
C SER A 155 7.03 -12.99 -19.67
N TYR A 156 8.12 -13.23 -18.94
CA TYR A 156 8.20 -14.28 -17.92
C TYR A 156 7.21 -14.05 -16.78
N ILE A 157 6.43 -15.08 -16.46
CA ILE A 157 5.56 -15.13 -15.28
C ILE A 157 5.96 -16.37 -14.47
N PRO A 158 6.30 -16.23 -13.18
CA PRO A 158 6.69 -17.36 -12.34
C PRO A 158 5.52 -18.32 -12.09
N SER A 159 5.83 -19.60 -11.89
CA SER A 159 4.85 -20.58 -11.40
C SER A 159 4.37 -20.21 -9.99
N ARG A 160 3.20 -20.71 -9.57
CA ARG A 160 2.64 -20.40 -8.23
C ARG A 160 3.62 -20.74 -7.11
N VAL A 161 4.23 -21.92 -7.14
CA VAL A 161 5.17 -22.37 -6.10
C VAL A 161 6.41 -21.48 -6.08
N GLN A 162 6.99 -21.20 -7.25
CA GLN A 162 8.18 -20.35 -7.35
C GLN A 162 7.90 -18.92 -6.89
N PHE A 163 6.75 -18.37 -7.26
CA PHE A 163 6.29 -17.06 -6.80
C PHE A 163 6.20 -17.02 -5.27
N LEU A 164 5.51 -17.97 -4.65
CA LEU A 164 5.33 -18.02 -3.20
C LEU A 164 6.66 -18.14 -2.46
N LEU A 165 7.55 -19.05 -2.89
CA LEU A 165 8.88 -19.21 -2.28
C LEU A 165 9.71 -17.92 -2.39
N THR A 166 9.70 -17.28 -3.55
CA THR A 166 10.42 -16.01 -3.77
C THR A 166 9.89 -14.92 -2.84
N ARG A 167 8.55 -14.77 -2.75
CA ARG A 167 7.91 -13.74 -1.94
C ARG A 167 8.10 -13.95 -0.44
N VAL A 168 8.04 -15.20 0.03
CA VAL A 168 8.38 -15.55 1.42
C VAL A 168 9.84 -15.25 1.71
N GLY A 169 10.77 -15.57 0.80
CA GLY A 169 12.18 -15.21 0.92
C GLY A 169 12.39 -13.70 1.05
N VAL A 170 11.72 -12.90 0.22
CA VAL A 170 11.75 -11.43 0.32
C VAL A 170 11.24 -10.98 1.69
N ILE A 171 10.10 -11.48 2.16
CA ILE A 171 9.56 -11.11 3.49
C ILE A 171 10.58 -11.39 4.60
N VAL A 172 11.20 -12.57 4.59
CA VAL A 172 12.20 -12.95 5.61
C VAL A 172 13.40 -12.00 5.58
N VAL A 173 13.94 -11.70 4.40
CA VAL A 173 15.06 -10.76 4.22
C VAL A 173 14.66 -9.35 4.66
N SER A 174 13.48 -8.87 4.27
CA SER A 174 12.95 -7.57 4.66
C SER A 174 12.75 -7.46 6.18
N VAL A 175 12.24 -8.49 6.84
CA VAL A 175 12.10 -8.53 8.30
C VAL A 175 13.46 -8.52 8.98
N ALA A 176 14.42 -9.31 8.50
CA ALA A 176 15.79 -9.30 9.02
C ALA A 176 16.45 -7.92 8.86
N TYR A 177 16.27 -7.26 7.71
CA TYR A 177 16.70 -5.89 7.49
C TYR A 177 16.08 -4.92 8.49
N MET A 178 14.76 -5.01 8.70
CA MET A 178 14.04 -4.20 9.70
C MET A 178 14.58 -4.44 11.13
N SER A 179 14.96 -5.67 11.47
CA SER A 179 15.61 -5.98 12.74
C SER A 179 16.99 -5.32 12.86
N ILE A 180 17.81 -5.34 11.80
CA ILE A 180 19.14 -4.71 11.78
C ILE A 180 19.05 -3.19 11.94
N ILE A 181 18.17 -2.52 11.18
CA ILE A 181 17.99 -1.07 11.34
C ILE A 181 17.41 -0.71 12.72
N GLY A 182 16.67 -1.63 13.34
CA GLY A 182 16.17 -1.49 14.70
C GLY A 182 17.25 -1.54 15.78
N LEU A 183 18.47 -1.99 15.45
CA LEU A 183 19.63 -1.96 16.36
C LEU A 183 20.27 -0.57 16.48
N GLN A 184 19.80 0.42 15.71
CA GLN A 184 20.34 1.76 15.78
C GLN A 184 20.19 2.34 17.20
N PRO A 185 21.23 3.01 17.72
CA PRO A 185 21.16 3.61 19.04
C PRO A 185 20.06 4.67 19.08
N GLU A 186 19.32 4.70 20.19
CA GLU A 186 18.31 5.73 20.38
C GLU A 186 18.95 7.12 20.35
N PRO A 187 18.33 8.08 19.66
CA PRO A 187 18.87 9.43 19.59
C PRO A 187 18.87 10.04 21.01
N THR A 188 20.01 10.58 21.42
CA THR A 188 20.11 11.29 22.70
C THR A 188 19.26 12.56 22.69
N ARG A 189 18.85 13.05 23.87
CA ARG A 189 18.11 14.32 24.00
C ARG A 189 18.85 15.49 23.34
N GLU A 190 20.18 15.46 23.38
CA GLU A 190 21.02 16.45 22.72
C GLU A 190 20.96 16.37 21.20
N SER A 191 20.92 15.16 20.63
CA SER A 191 20.69 14.94 19.20
C SER A 191 19.32 15.45 18.72
N LEU A 192 18.33 15.52 19.61
CA LEU A 192 16.98 16.03 19.34
C LEU A 192 16.74 17.47 19.82
N SER A 193 17.79 18.18 20.24
CA SER A 193 17.64 19.53 20.77
C SER A 193 17.04 20.49 19.73
N GLY A 194 16.13 21.38 20.16
CA GLY A 194 15.46 22.34 19.28
C GLY A 194 16.43 23.25 18.51
N ASN A 195 17.62 23.44 19.07
CA ASN A 195 18.73 24.14 18.44
C ASN A 195 19.15 23.50 17.09
N LYS A 196 19.10 22.17 16.96
CA LYS A 196 19.45 21.46 15.72
C LYS A 196 18.37 21.56 14.63
N VAL A 197 17.18 22.07 14.92
CA VAL A 197 16.11 22.23 13.90
C VAL A 197 16.51 23.23 12.82
N ARG A 198 17.19 24.32 13.18
CA ARG A 198 17.55 25.43 12.27
C ARG A 198 18.86 25.15 11.52
N PHE A 199 18.94 24.04 10.81
CA PHE A 199 20.17 23.59 10.13
C PHE A 199 20.86 24.68 9.30
N PHE A 200 20.13 25.33 8.40
CA PHE A 200 20.69 26.34 7.49
C PHE A 200 21.16 27.63 8.18
N SER A 201 20.68 27.92 9.39
CA SER A 201 21.10 29.10 10.16
C SER A 201 22.40 28.88 10.94
N ARG A 202 22.93 27.65 10.94
CA ARG A 202 24.00 27.21 11.84
C ARG A 202 25.12 26.49 11.11
N LEU A 203 25.26 26.67 9.80
CA LEU A 203 26.17 25.86 8.97
C LEU A 203 27.61 25.81 9.52
N ASN A 204 28.06 26.89 10.18
CA ASN A 204 29.38 26.97 10.81
C ASN A 204 29.52 26.13 12.09
N ASP A 205 28.41 25.80 12.76
CA ASP A 205 28.34 25.02 14.00
C ASP A 205 28.02 23.54 13.73
N VAL A 206 27.73 23.17 12.48
CA VAL A 206 27.34 21.80 12.12
C VAL A 206 28.58 20.90 12.10
N THR A 207 28.58 19.91 13.00
CA THR A 207 29.65 18.91 13.07
C THR A 207 29.47 17.82 11.99
N THR A 208 30.57 17.18 11.58
CA THR A 208 30.54 16.01 10.69
C THR A 208 29.71 14.86 11.27
N TYR A 209 29.75 14.68 12.59
CA TYR A 209 28.93 13.69 13.28
C TYR A 209 27.43 13.97 13.10
N GLU A 210 27.01 15.23 13.23
CA GLU A 210 25.61 15.61 13.01
C GLU A 210 25.17 15.36 11.55
N LEU A 211 26.03 15.69 10.57
CA LEU A 211 25.74 15.41 9.16
C LEU A 211 25.58 13.91 8.90
N LEU A 212 26.48 13.09 9.45
CA LEU A 212 26.42 11.64 9.31
C LEU A 212 25.17 11.07 9.97
N GLN A 213 24.82 11.52 11.17
CA GLN A 213 23.62 11.08 11.87
C GLN A 213 22.36 11.42 11.05
N ARG A 214 22.26 12.64 10.51
CA ARG A 214 21.14 13.03 9.64
C ARG A 214 21.06 12.17 8.39
N ALA A 215 22.17 11.96 7.70
CA ALA A 215 22.22 11.14 6.49
C ALA A 215 21.77 9.70 6.78
N ILE A 216 22.29 9.09 7.85
CA ILE A 216 21.90 7.74 8.27
C ILE A 216 20.42 7.69 8.62
N SER A 217 19.91 8.63 9.44
CA SER A 217 18.50 8.66 9.81
C SER A 217 17.58 8.83 8.61
N THR A 218 17.95 9.67 7.63
CA THR A 218 17.19 9.84 6.39
C THR A 218 17.17 8.56 5.56
N VAL A 219 18.31 7.90 5.39
CA VAL A 219 18.41 6.64 4.64
C VAL A 219 17.63 5.53 5.33
N THR A 220 17.76 5.39 6.65
CA THR A 220 17.00 4.41 7.44
C THR A 220 15.51 4.67 7.38
N TRP A 221 15.08 5.93 7.46
CA TRP A 221 13.66 6.28 7.39
C TRP A 221 13.07 5.96 6.00
N LEU A 222 13.75 6.36 4.92
CA LEU A 222 13.31 6.09 3.55
C LEU A 222 13.26 4.59 3.25
N SER A 223 14.34 3.87 3.57
CA SER A 223 14.41 2.41 3.37
C SER A 223 13.44 1.65 4.27
N GLY A 224 13.21 2.12 5.49
CA GLY A 224 12.25 1.54 6.44
C GLY A 224 10.82 1.62 5.91
N ILE A 225 10.38 2.77 5.39
CA ILE A 225 9.07 2.93 4.74
C ILE A 225 8.95 2.02 3.52
N GLY A 226 10.01 1.95 2.70
CA GLY A 226 10.04 1.11 1.51
C GLY A 226 9.87 -0.37 1.86
N THR A 227 10.71 -0.86 2.75
CA THR A 227 10.73 -2.26 3.22
C THR A 227 9.40 -2.63 3.89
N THR A 228 8.86 -1.73 4.70
CA THR A 228 7.56 -1.88 5.36
C THR A 228 6.43 -2.08 4.36
N SER A 229 6.38 -1.23 3.32
CA SER A 229 5.39 -1.34 2.25
C SER A 229 5.54 -2.65 1.47
N GLU A 230 6.78 -3.07 1.21
CA GLU A 230 7.11 -4.31 0.54
C GLU A 230 6.68 -5.55 1.36
N ILE A 231 6.91 -5.56 2.68
CA ILE A 231 6.44 -6.64 3.57
C ILE A 231 4.92 -6.77 3.48
N CYS A 232 4.19 -5.67 3.66
CA CYS A 232 2.72 -5.68 3.60
C CYS A 232 2.21 -6.17 2.24
N TYR A 233 2.78 -5.67 1.15
CA TYR A 233 2.41 -6.07 -0.20
C TYR A 233 2.65 -7.57 -0.44
N ASN A 234 3.83 -8.08 -0.07
CA ASN A 234 4.19 -9.47 -0.27
C ASN A 234 3.38 -10.42 0.64
N LEU A 235 3.07 -10.03 1.89
CA LEU A 235 2.23 -10.83 2.78
C LEU A 235 0.85 -11.07 2.17
N ILE A 236 0.23 -10.01 1.64
CA ILE A 236 -1.09 -10.10 1.01
C ILE A 236 -1.01 -10.92 -0.29
N ALA A 237 0.04 -10.71 -1.09
CA ALA A 237 0.28 -11.50 -2.29
C ALA A 237 0.39 -13.01 -1.97
N VAL A 238 1.16 -13.37 -0.94
CA VAL A 238 1.34 -14.76 -0.50
C VAL A 238 0.01 -15.36 -0.03
N VAL A 239 -0.76 -14.63 0.78
CA VAL A 239 -2.08 -15.09 1.24
C VAL A 239 -3.03 -15.32 0.06
N LEU A 240 -3.18 -14.32 -0.81
CA LEU A 240 -4.14 -14.41 -1.91
C LEU A 240 -3.73 -15.42 -2.99
N VAL A 241 -2.47 -15.45 -3.39
CA VAL A 241 -1.97 -16.44 -4.36
C VAL A 241 -1.94 -17.84 -3.77
N GLY A 242 -1.59 -17.97 -2.48
CA GLY A 242 -1.54 -19.23 -1.74
C GLY A 242 -2.91 -19.88 -1.59
N LEU A 243 -3.94 -19.09 -1.26
CA LEU A 243 -5.34 -19.54 -1.22
C LEU A 243 -5.94 -19.81 -2.61
N GLY A 244 -5.16 -19.63 -3.68
CA GLY A 244 -5.63 -19.73 -5.05
C GLY A 244 -6.63 -18.64 -5.42
N LEU A 245 -6.76 -17.62 -4.57
CA LEU A 245 -7.58 -16.45 -4.82
C LEU A 245 -6.90 -15.57 -5.87
N SER A 246 -5.59 -15.51 -6.01
CA SER A 246 -4.95 -14.66 -7.03
C SER A 246 -3.94 -15.37 -7.92
N GLU A 247 -3.65 -14.78 -9.08
CA GLU A 247 -2.59 -15.24 -9.97
C GLU A 247 -1.29 -14.46 -9.74
N PRO A 248 -0.10 -15.11 -9.80
CA PRO A 248 1.19 -14.45 -9.66
C PRO A 248 1.36 -13.18 -10.51
N VAL A 249 0.85 -13.19 -11.75
CA VAL A 249 0.93 -12.07 -12.70
C VAL A 249 0.28 -10.77 -12.18
N MET A 250 -0.69 -10.88 -11.27
CA MET A 250 -1.36 -9.72 -10.67
C MET A 250 -0.49 -9.00 -9.62
N TRP A 251 0.62 -9.63 -9.23
CA TRP A 251 1.49 -9.17 -8.16
C TRP A 251 2.93 -8.94 -8.67
N PRO A 252 3.14 -8.00 -9.61
CA PRO A 252 4.49 -7.61 -10.02
C PRO A 252 5.26 -6.99 -8.84
N SER A 253 6.55 -6.68 -9.02
CA SER A 253 7.32 -6.03 -7.96
C SER A 253 6.68 -4.72 -7.48
N TRP A 254 6.78 -4.45 -6.18
CA TRP A 254 6.26 -3.21 -5.59
C TRP A 254 7.11 -2.00 -5.99
N PHE A 255 8.42 -2.17 -6.13
CA PHE A 255 9.34 -1.16 -6.65
C PHE A 255 9.95 -1.57 -7.99
N GLY A 256 10.37 -0.58 -8.77
CA GLY A 256 11.21 -0.78 -9.95
C GLY A 256 12.65 -1.16 -9.57
N SER A 257 13.53 -1.27 -10.57
CA SER A 257 14.95 -1.51 -10.30
C SER A 257 15.58 -0.31 -9.59
N PHE A 258 16.34 -0.58 -8.52
CA PHE A 258 17.14 0.43 -7.84
C PHE A 258 18.18 1.10 -8.76
N THR A 259 18.71 0.37 -9.74
CA THR A 259 19.66 0.93 -10.72
C THR A 259 19.02 1.94 -11.66
N GLU A 260 17.70 1.89 -11.81
CA GLU A 260 16.91 2.76 -12.69
C GLU A 260 16.19 3.88 -11.92
N ALA A 261 16.48 4.03 -10.63
CA ALA A 261 15.82 4.94 -9.70
C ALA A 261 16.24 6.42 -9.84
N TYR A 262 16.70 6.86 -11.01
CA TYR A 262 17.11 8.26 -11.24
C TYR A 262 15.92 9.23 -11.40
N SER A 263 14.69 8.73 -11.34
CA SER A 263 13.48 9.54 -11.28
C SER A 263 12.43 8.88 -10.39
N VAL A 264 11.58 9.69 -9.75
CA VAL A 264 10.45 9.19 -8.94
C VAL A 264 9.58 8.23 -9.74
N ARG A 265 9.34 8.52 -11.03
CA ARG A 265 8.56 7.63 -11.90
C ARG A 265 9.18 6.24 -11.93
N ARG A 266 10.44 6.11 -12.37
CA ARG A 266 11.14 4.82 -12.50
C ARG A 266 11.37 4.09 -11.18
N TRP A 267 11.52 4.81 -10.07
CA TRP A 267 11.57 4.22 -8.73
C TRP A 267 10.32 3.38 -8.44
N TRP A 268 9.14 3.93 -8.74
CA TRP A 268 7.88 3.22 -8.60
C TRP A 268 7.61 2.22 -9.75
N GLY A 269 8.55 2.09 -10.69
CA GLY A 269 8.29 1.60 -12.03
C GLY A 269 7.52 2.66 -12.77
#